data_AF-A0ABD0NTZ6-F1
#
_entry.id   AF-A0ABD0NTZ6-F1
#
_cell.length_a   1.000
_cell.length_b   1.000
_cell.length_c   1.000
_cell.angle_alpha   90.00
_cell.angle_beta   90.00
_cell.angle_gamma   90.00
#
_symmetry.space_group_name_H-M   'P 1'
#
loop_
_entity.id
_entity.type
_entity.pdbx_description
1 polymer ?
#
loop_
_entity_poly.entity_id
_entity_poly.type
_entity_poly.pdbx_seq_one_letter_code
_entity_poly.pdbx_strand_id
1 'polypeptide(L)' 'LDEPVVTVHQSIGEAKEQFYYERTVFLRCVANSNPPIRYSWHRGRDVLSQGSDKGVEIYEPFFTQ' A
#
# COMPACT_ATOMS: atom_id res chain seq x y z
N LEU A 1 10.81 6.94 -17.72
CA LEU A 1 10.01 6.51 -16.55
C LEU A 1 8.57 6.68 -16.96
N ASP A 2 7.82 5.59 -17.00
CA ASP A 2 6.39 5.67 -17.25
C ASP A 2 5.71 6.38 -16.07
N GLU A 3 4.59 7.06 -16.34
CA GLU A 3 3.80 7.67 -15.28
C GLU A 3 3.32 6.59 -14.29
N PRO A 4 3.51 6.78 -12.97
CA PRO A 4 3.10 5.79 -11.99
C PRO A 4 1.58 5.69 -11.91
N VAL A 5 1.07 4.47 -12.01
CA VAL A 5 -0.36 4.17 -11.86
C VAL A 5 -0.61 3.67 -10.45
N VAL A 6 -1.52 4.34 -9.74
CA VAL A 6 -1.99 3.93 -8.42
C VAL A 6 -3.37 3.30 -8.52
N THR A 7 -3.49 2.08 -8.02
CA THR A 7 -4.77 1.35 -7.93
C THR A 7 -5.11 1.08 -6.47
N VAL A 8 -6.41 0.94 -6.20
CA VAL A 8 -6.95 0.70 -4.86
C VAL A 8 -7.84 -0.54 -4.85
N HIS A 9 -7.71 -1.35 -3.81
CA HIS A 9 -8.69 -2.37 -3.47
C HIS A 9 -8.94 -2.40 -1.97
N GLN A 10 -10.11 -2.90 -1.57
CA GLN A 10 -10.51 -2.98 -0.18
C GLN A 10 -10.88 -4.42 0.18
N SER A 11 -10.54 -4.82 1.41
CA SER A 11 -10.95 -6.08 2.01
C SER A 11 -11.66 -5.79 3.32
N ILE A 12 -12.69 -6.58 3.63
CA ILE A 12 -13.41 -6.51 4.91
C ILE A 12 -13.24 -7.87 5.58
N GLY A 13 -12.57 -7.89 6.73
CA GLY A 13 -12.38 -9.07 7.57
C GLY A 13 -13.22 -8.98 8.84
N GLU A 14 -13.55 -10.13 9.43
CA GLU A 14 -14.08 -10.20 10.79
C GLU A 14 -12.96 -9.94 11.79
N ALA A 15 -13.18 -9.05 12.77
CA ALA A 15 -12.22 -8.83 13.85
C ALA A 15 -12.31 -9.98 14.88
N LYS A 16 -11.23 -10.17 15.65
CA LYS A 16 -11.15 -11.23 16.68
C LYS A 16 -12.29 -11.19 17.70
N GLU A 17 -12.84 -10.00 17.96
CA GLU A 17 -14.10 -9.84 18.68
C GLU A 17 -15.24 -9.88 17.65
N GLN A 18 -16.05 -10.95 17.66
CA GLN A 18 -17.10 -11.31 16.69
C GLN A 18 -18.21 -10.27 16.45
N PHE A 19 -18.05 -9.05 16.95
CA PHE A 19 -18.97 -7.92 16.81
C PHE A 19 -18.40 -6.76 15.99
N TYR A 20 -17.12 -6.84 15.58
CA TYR A 20 -16.46 -5.78 14.81
C TYR A 20 -15.95 -6.28 13.46
N TYR A 21 -15.98 -5.39 12.47
CA TYR A 21 -15.39 -5.62 11.16
C TYR A 21 -14.14 -4.75 11.00
N GLU A 22 -13.08 -5.34 10.46
CA GLU A 22 -11.88 -4.62 10.05
C GLU A 22 -11.95 -4.35 8.55
N ARG A 23 -11.65 -3.10 8.14
CA ARG A 23 -11.51 -2.74 6.73
C ARG A 23 -10.06 -2.44 6.43
N THR A 24 -9.49 -3.19 5.50
CA THR A 24 -8.14 -2.99 5.02
C THR A 24 -8.20 -2.39 3.61
N VAL A 25 -7.48 -1.29 3.40
CA VAL A 25 -7.31 -0.67 2.08
C VAL A 25 -5.90 -0.94 1.60
N PHE A 26 -5.79 -1.39 0.36
CA PHE A 26 -4.54 -1.70 -0.28
C PHE A 26 -4.32 -0.74 -1.44
N LEU A 27 -3.25 0.05 -1.36
CA LEU A 27 -2.79 0.91 -2.44
C LEU A 27 -1.63 0.20 -3.16
N ARG A 28 -1.74 0.07 -4.48
CA ARG A 28 -0.68 -0.50 -5.32
C ARG A 28 -0.22 0.55 -6.31
N CYS A 29 1.07 0.89 -6.27
CA CYS A 29 1.72 1.76 -7.23
C CYS A 29 2.56 0.91 -8.20
N VAL A 30 2.41 1.14 -9.51
CA VAL A 30 3.16 0.45 -10.56
C VAL A 30 3.73 1.47 -11.54
N ALA A 31 5.02 1.38 -11.82
CA ALA A 31 5.67 2.11 -12.90
C ALA A 31 6.77 1.25 -13.52
N ASN A 32 6.95 1.37 -14.84
CA ASN A 32 8.04 0.71 -15.56
C ASN A 32 9.23 1.64 -15.68
N SER A 33 10.42 1.10 -15.41
CA SER A 33 11.67 1.84 -15.54
C SER A 33 12.85 0.91 -15.72
N ASN A 34 13.87 1.44 -16.39
CA ASN A 34 15.20 0.86 -16.46
C ASN A 34 16.20 2.02 -16.29
N PRO A 35 16.90 2.16 -15.15
CA PRO A 35 17.06 1.21 -14.04
C PRO A 35 15.81 1.06 -13.14
N PRO A 36 15.79 0.08 -12.20
CA PRO A 36 14.72 -0.11 -11.24
C PRO A 36 14.42 1.16 -10.43
N ILE A 37 13.14 1.41 -10.19
CA ILE A 37 12.68 2.60 -9.47
C ILE A 37 12.54 2.36 -7.97
N ARG A 38 12.58 3.46 -7.23
CA ARG A 38 12.25 3.50 -5.80
C ARG A 38 10.90 4.16 -5.63
N TYR A 39 10.06 3.56 -4.81
CA TYR A 39 8.76 4.11 -4.47
C TYR A 39 8.83 4.90 -3.16
N SER A 40 8.04 5.97 -3.07
CA SER A 40 7.82 6.72 -1.83
C SER A 40 6.33 6.97 -1.65
N TRP A 41 5.82 6.70 -0.46
CA TRP A 41 4.42 6.93 -0.12
C TRP A 41 4.29 8.20 0.71
N HIS A 42 3.23 8.95 0.46
CA HIS A 42 2.96 10.22 1.15
C HIS A 42 1.50 10.26 1.62
N ARG A 43 1.27 10.75 2.83
CA ARG A 43 -0.06 11.15 3.30
C ARG A 43 -0.10 12.67 3.39
N GLY A 44 -0.75 13.30 2.41
CA GLY A 44 -0.69 14.75 2.27
C GLY A 44 0.74 15.19 1.99
N ARG A 45 1.42 15.78 2.99
CA ARG A 45 2.82 16.23 2.91
C ARG A 45 3.80 15.32 3.67
N ASP A 46 3.29 14.37 4.43
CA ASP A 46 4.11 13.53 5.31
C ASP A 46 4.57 12.28 4.56
N VAL A 47 5.88 12.01 4.60
CA VAL A 47 6.47 10.80 4.03
C VAL A 47 6.14 9.62 4.93
N LEU A 48 5.53 8.58 4.37
CA LEU A 48 5.26 7.33 5.08
C LEU A 48 6.47 6.40 4.96
N SER A 49 6.87 5.81 6.09
CA SER A 49 7.93 4.82 6.16
C SER A 49 7.41 3.54 6.80
N GLN A 50 8.04 2.41 6.49
CA GLN A 50 7.63 1.13 7.05
C GLN A 50 7.73 1.16 8.58
N GLY A 51 6.64 0.81 9.27
CA GLY A 51 6.59 0.75 10.72
C GLY A 51 6.47 2.09 11.45
N SER A 52 6.43 3.23 10.75
CA SER A 52 6.26 4.54 11.42
C SER A 52 4.83 4.81 11.87
N ASP A 53 3.86 4.11 11.28
CA ASP A 53 2.45 4.45 11.43
C ASP A 53 1.63 3.19 11.74
N LYS A 54 0.88 3.22 12.84
CA LYS A 54 0.18 2.04 13.36
C LYS A 54 -0.92 1.61 12.39
N GLY A 55 -0.86 0.35 11.94
CA GLY A 55 -1.82 -0.19 10.97
C GLY A 55 -1.50 0.12 9.51
N VAL A 56 -0.31 0.67 9.23
CA VAL A 56 0.20 0.86 7.86
C VAL A 56 1.41 -0.03 7.63
N GLU A 57 1.32 -0.85 6.58
CA GLU A 57 2.43 -1.69 6.13
C GLU A 57 2.81 -1.32 4.70
N ILE A 58 4.10 -1.14 4.45
CA ILE A 58 4.67 -0.86 3.12
C ILE A 58 5.55 -2.05 2.77
N TYR A 59 5.25 -2.69 1.64
CA TYR A 59 5.97 -3.88 1.17
C TYR A 59 5.96 -3.94 -0.36
N GLU A 60 6.93 -4.66 -0.92
CA GLU A 60 6.90 -5.07 -2.32
C GLU A 60 6.07 -6.37 -2.44
N PRO A 61 5.07 -6.44 -3.34
CA PRO A 61 4.25 -7.63 -3.47
C PRO A 61 5.07 -8.78 -4.06
N PHE A 62 4.90 -9.99 -3.50
CA PHE A 62 5.62 -11.19 -3.91
C PHE A 62 5.35 -11.65 -5.36
N PHE A 63 4.31 -11.14 -6.02
CA PHE A 63 4.02 -11.41 -7.43
C PHE A 63 3.63 -10.12 -8.16
N THR A 64 4.40 -9.76 -9.18
CA THR A 64 3.99 -8.79 -10.21
C THR A 64 3.58 -9.59 -11.44
N GLN A 65 2.28 -9.84 -11.61
CA GLN A 65 1.74 -10.28 -12.89
C GLN A 65 1.80 -9.13 -13.90
#